data_AF-A0A9E4CT17-F1
#
_entry.id   AF-A0A9E4CT17-F1
#
_cell.length_a   1.000
_cell.length_b   1.000
_cell.length_c   1.000
_cell.angle_alpha   90.00
_cell.angle_beta   90.00
_cell.angle_gamma   90.00
#
_symmetry.space_group_name_H-M   'P 1'
#
loop_
_entity.id
_entity.type
_entity.pdbx_description
1 polymer ?
#
loop_
_entity_poly.entity_id
_entity_poly.type
_entity_poly.pdbx_seq_one_letter_code
_entity_poly.pdbx_strand_id
1 'polypeptide(L)'
;MLDPSQAAKLAALEAHLRELGRVVVAFSGGADSAFLAAVAHRTLGKGGAHAVTAVSPSLAGDEEADCRALAQEWGLRWTAVVTHEMERAAYRANDSDRCFHCKAELMDVVGPLAAAEGAVVALGVNLDDLGEHRPGQKAAQEAGGVFPLVVAEFTKADVRDVSRHLGLRTWDKPAMACLASRIPYGTAVSVPLLTTLDRAEAALRRLGFRQLRVRHYDDTARLEVPLEDLAAVLARREAVVTAVKAQGYRYVTLDLEGFRSGNLNG
;
A
#
# COMPACT_ATOMS: atom_id res chain seq x y z
N MET A 1 -17.10 -15.00 -15.92
CA MET A 1 -16.93 -14.22 -17.16
C MET A 1 -17.07 -12.76 -16.76
N LEU A 2 -16.28 -11.86 -17.35
CA LEU A 2 -16.48 -10.42 -17.13
C LEU A 2 -17.82 -9.99 -17.71
N ASP A 3 -18.48 -9.04 -17.07
CA ASP A 3 -19.61 -8.38 -17.70
C ASP A 3 -19.12 -7.44 -18.84
N PRO A 4 -20.03 -7.00 -19.74
CA PRO A 4 -19.65 -6.13 -20.86
C PRO A 4 -19.01 -4.80 -20.43
N SER A 5 -19.39 -4.24 -19.28
CA SER A 5 -18.81 -2.99 -18.77
C SER A 5 -17.38 -3.22 -18.31
N GLN A 6 -17.11 -4.26 -17.53
CA GLN A 6 -15.78 -4.62 -17.06
C GLN A 6 -14.83 -4.95 -18.21
N ALA A 7 -15.32 -5.65 -19.24
CA ALA A 7 -14.54 -5.94 -20.45
C ALA A 7 -14.19 -4.66 -21.21
N ALA A 8 -15.13 -3.72 -21.34
CA ALA A 8 -14.89 -2.42 -21.99
C ALA A 8 -13.87 -1.57 -21.21
N LYS A 9 -13.98 -1.50 -19.87
CA LYS A 9 -13.02 -0.80 -19.01
C LYS A 9 -11.61 -1.40 -19.15
N LEU A 10 -11.48 -2.73 -19.15
CA LEU A 10 -10.19 -3.39 -19.36
C LEU A 10 -9.60 -3.03 -20.73
N ALA A 11 -10.39 -3.08 -21.80
CA ALA A 11 -9.93 -2.68 -23.12
C ALA A 11 -9.50 -1.20 -23.19
N ALA A 12 -10.22 -0.30 -22.51
CA ALA A 12 -9.86 1.11 -22.40
C ALA A 12 -8.54 1.32 -21.63
N LEU A 13 -8.33 0.59 -20.53
CA LEU A 13 -7.08 0.60 -19.78
C LEU A 13 -5.90 0.15 -20.64
N GLU A 14 -6.05 -0.96 -21.37
CA GLU A 14 -5.01 -1.44 -22.28
C GLU A 14 -4.72 -0.46 -23.42
N ALA A 15 -5.75 0.15 -24.01
CA ALA A 15 -5.59 1.17 -25.05
C ALA A 15 -4.79 2.36 -24.51
N HIS A 16 -5.18 2.88 -23.34
CA HIS A 16 -4.48 3.99 -22.71
C HIS A 16 -3.02 3.65 -22.37
N LEU A 17 -2.76 2.44 -21.86
CA LEU A 17 -1.39 1.99 -21.60
C LEU A 17 -0.54 1.95 -22.89
N ARG A 18 -1.12 1.53 -24.03
CA ARG A 18 -0.44 1.55 -25.34
C ARG A 18 -0.14 2.98 -25.80
N GLU A 19 -1.03 3.94 -25.54
CA GLU A 19 -0.80 5.37 -25.83
C GLU A 19 0.36 5.94 -25.01
N LEU A 20 0.46 5.56 -23.72
CA LEU A 20 1.58 5.96 -22.87
C LEU A 20 2.91 5.34 -23.32
N GLY A 21 2.86 4.19 -24.00
CA GLY A 21 4.02 3.50 -24.58
C GLY A 21 4.89 2.78 -23.57
N ARG A 22 5.50 3.50 -22.62
CA ARG A 22 6.32 2.94 -21.55
C ARG A 22 5.91 3.50 -20.19
N VAL A 23 5.81 2.62 -19.20
CA VAL A 23 5.40 2.99 -17.85
C VAL A 23 6.33 2.41 -16.78
N VAL A 24 6.57 3.22 -15.75
CA VAL A 24 7.08 2.76 -14.46
C VAL A 24 5.91 2.70 -13.50
N VAL A 25 5.48 1.50 -13.12
CA VAL A 25 4.35 1.31 -12.20
C VAL A 25 4.86 1.37 -10.77
N ALA A 26 4.35 2.31 -9.97
CA ALA A 26 4.56 2.34 -8.53
C ALA A 26 3.83 1.14 -7.89
N PHE A 27 4.58 0.09 -7.56
CA PHE A 27 4.10 -1.23 -7.22
C PHE A 27 4.27 -1.52 -5.73
N SER A 28 3.15 -1.48 -5.00
CA SER A 28 3.09 -1.73 -3.55
C SER A 28 2.64 -3.14 -3.16
N GLY A 29 2.36 -4.01 -4.14
CA GLY A 29 1.85 -5.36 -3.90
C GLY A 29 0.38 -5.45 -3.45
N GLY A 30 -0.27 -4.32 -3.15
CA GLY A 30 -1.72 -4.26 -2.91
C GLY A 30 -2.54 -4.50 -4.17
N ALA A 31 -3.82 -4.83 -4.02
CA ALA A 31 -4.71 -5.22 -5.13
C ALA A 31 -4.65 -4.27 -6.34
N ASP A 32 -4.75 -2.96 -6.12
CA ASP A 32 -4.82 -1.95 -7.19
C ASP A 32 -3.50 -1.79 -7.96
N SER A 33 -2.37 -1.67 -7.24
CA SER A 33 -1.05 -1.52 -7.88
C SER A 33 -0.58 -2.81 -8.54
N ALA A 34 -0.95 -3.97 -7.97
CA ALA A 34 -0.68 -5.28 -8.55
C ALA A 34 -1.49 -5.54 -9.82
N PHE A 35 -2.77 -5.16 -9.81
CA PHE A 35 -3.62 -5.19 -11.01
C PHE A 35 -3.02 -4.33 -12.13
N LEU A 36 -2.69 -3.07 -11.83
CA LEU A 36 -2.09 -2.17 -12.83
C LEU A 36 -0.76 -2.72 -13.36
N ALA A 37 0.12 -3.23 -12.50
CA ALA A 37 1.39 -3.82 -12.92
C ALA A 37 1.19 -5.04 -13.84
N ALA A 38 0.24 -5.92 -13.50
CA ALA A 38 -0.07 -7.10 -14.30
C ALA A 38 -0.66 -6.74 -15.67
N VAL A 39 -1.62 -5.80 -15.73
CA VAL A 39 -2.23 -5.35 -16.99
C VAL A 39 -1.21 -4.59 -17.85
N ALA A 40 -0.40 -3.70 -17.26
CA ALA A 40 0.68 -3.00 -17.97
C ALA A 40 1.69 -4.00 -18.56
N HIS A 41 2.10 -5.01 -17.79
CA HIS A 41 3.01 -6.04 -18.28
C HIS A 41 2.41 -6.87 -19.43
N ARG A 42 1.16 -7.30 -19.30
CA ARG A 42 0.46 -8.06 -20.37
C ARG A 42 0.27 -7.23 -21.64
N THR A 43 0.08 -5.91 -21.50
CA THR A 43 -0.20 -4.99 -22.60
C THR A 43 1.06 -4.53 -23.33
N LEU A 44 2.10 -4.14 -22.58
CA LEU A 44 3.31 -3.48 -23.10
C LEU A 44 4.53 -4.41 -23.13
N GLY A 45 4.41 -5.60 -22.53
CA GLY A 45 5.50 -6.55 -22.37
C GLY A 45 6.57 -6.10 -21.38
N LYS A 46 7.58 -6.96 -21.20
CA LYS A 46 8.68 -6.74 -20.25
C LYS A 46 9.51 -5.49 -20.53
N GLY A 47 9.58 -5.05 -21.79
CA GLY A 47 10.30 -3.85 -22.20
C GLY A 47 9.52 -2.54 -22.01
N GLY A 48 8.18 -2.61 -21.90
CA GLY A 48 7.32 -1.43 -21.80
C GLY A 48 6.73 -1.18 -20.40
N ALA A 49 6.77 -2.17 -19.51
CA ALA A 49 6.30 -2.01 -18.12
C ALA A 49 7.39 -2.41 -17.12
N HIS A 50 7.77 -1.46 -16.26
CA HIS A 50 8.70 -1.66 -15.15
C HIS A 50 7.97 -1.43 -13.82
N ALA A 51 7.84 -2.46 -12.98
CA ALA A 51 7.27 -2.35 -11.65
C ALA A 51 8.35 -1.92 -10.64
N VAL A 52 8.09 -0.90 -9.84
CA VAL A 52 9.04 -0.40 -8.84
C VAL A 52 8.39 -0.36 -7.46
N THR A 53 9.03 -1.02 -6.49
CA THR A 53 8.61 -0.98 -5.09
C THR A 53 9.52 -0.05 -4.30
N ALA A 54 8.94 0.95 -3.64
CA ALA A 54 9.68 1.82 -2.73
C ALA A 54 9.86 1.14 -1.37
N VAL A 55 11.10 1.14 -0.91
CA VAL A 55 11.56 0.52 0.33
C VAL A 55 12.05 1.62 1.25
N SER A 56 11.43 1.70 2.42
CA SER A 56 11.79 2.63 3.48
C SER A 56 11.41 2.05 4.83
N PRO A 57 11.81 2.67 5.95
CA PRO A 57 11.36 2.26 7.28
C PRO A 57 9.83 2.29 7.47
N SER A 58 9.07 2.93 6.57
CA SER A 58 7.61 3.01 6.64
C SER A 58 6.90 1.85 5.92
N LEU A 59 7.63 1.07 5.13
CA LEU A 59 7.16 -0.18 4.53
C LEU A 59 7.07 -1.26 5.62
N ALA A 60 5.92 -1.94 5.70
CA ALA A 60 5.68 -2.94 6.74
C ALA A 60 6.30 -4.30 6.38
N GLY A 61 6.86 -4.97 7.39
CA GLY A 61 7.25 -6.39 7.38
C GLY A 61 7.88 -6.89 6.08
N ASP A 62 7.32 -8.00 5.57
CA ASP A 62 7.83 -8.73 4.41
C ASP A 62 7.28 -8.18 3.07
N GLU A 63 6.72 -6.96 3.03
CA GLU A 63 6.04 -6.46 1.82
C GLU A 63 6.99 -6.31 0.62
N GLU A 64 8.27 -6.00 0.84
CA GLU A 64 9.27 -6.03 -0.23
C GLU A 64 9.45 -7.45 -0.78
N ALA A 65 9.56 -8.44 0.11
CA ALA A 65 9.72 -9.85 -0.27
C ALA A 65 8.48 -10.37 -1.00
N ASP A 66 7.28 -9.99 -0.55
CA ASP A 66 6.01 -10.26 -1.21
C ASP A 66 5.96 -9.65 -2.62
N CYS A 67 6.35 -8.38 -2.77
CA CYS A 67 6.41 -7.72 -4.08
C CYS A 67 7.40 -8.42 -5.01
N ARG A 68 8.57 -8.80 -4.49
CA ARG A 68 9.58 -9.56 -5.24
C ARG A 68 9.05 -10.92 -5.68
N ALA A 69 8.36 -11.64 -4.80
CA ALA A 69 7.75 -12.93 -5.11
C ALA A 69 6.65 -12.80 -6.18
N LEU A 70 5.77 -11.80 -6.06
CA LEU A 70 4.75 -11.49 -7.07
C LEU A 70 5.39 -11.15 -8.43
N ALA A 71 6.45 -10.35 -8.44
CA ALA A 71 7.16 -10.00 -9.66
C ALA A 71 7.78 -11.21 -10.34
N GLN A 72 8.38 -12.13 -9.57
CA GLN A 72 8.92 -13.39 -10.09
C GLN A 72 7.82 -14.31 -10.63
N GLU A 73 6.73 -14.47 -9.87
CA GLU A 73 5.56 -15.27 -10.24
C GLU A 73 4.94 -14.81 -11.57
N TRP A 74 4.84 -13.49 -11.78
CA TRP A 74 4.18 -12.91 -12.96
C TRP A 74 5.14 -12.51 -14.08
N GLY A 75 6.44 -12.76 -13.93
CA GLY A 75 7.45 -12.41 -14.93
C GLY A 75 7.67 -10.91 -15.13
N LEU A 76 7.32 -10.09 -14.13
CA LEU A 76 7.45 -8.64 -14.20
C LEU A 76 8.93 -8.23 -14.27
N ARG A 77 9.22 -7.16 -15.02
CA ARG A 77 10.48 -6.41 -14.80
C ARG A 77 10.29 -5.61 -13.51
N TRP A 78 11.06 -5.94 -12.48
CA TRP A 78 10.89 -5.36 -11.15
C TRP A 78 12.20 -4.93 -10.51
N THR A 79 12.17 -3.79 -9.82
CA THR A 79 13.28 -3.27 -9.01
C THR A 79 12.76 -2.68 -7.70
N ALA A 80 13.48 -2.92 -6.59
CA ALA A 80 13.29 -2.17 -5.35
C ALA A 80 14.11 -0.88 -5.38
N VAL A 81 13.51 0.25 -4.98
CA VAL A 81 14.19 1.53 -4.84
C VAL A 81 14.10 2.00 -3.40
N VAL A 82 15.17 2.59 -2.87
CA VAL A 82 15.17 3.13 -1.51
C VAL A 82 14.58 4.55 -1.54
N THR A 83 13.63 4.83 -0.65
CA THR A 83 13.10 6.19 -0.43
C THR A 83 13.47 6.70 0.96
N HIS A 84 13.68 8.01 1.05
CA HIS A 84 14.25 8.67 2.22
C HIS A 84 13.26 9.62 2.90
N GLU A 85 11.96 9.32 2.86
CA GLU A 85 10.93 10.24 3.37
C GLU A 85 11.12 10.55 4.86
N MET A 86 11.71 9.62 5.61
CA MET A 86 12.06 9.79 7.03
C MET A 86 13.09 10.90 7.29
N GLU A 87 13.89 11.28 6.29
CA GLU A 87 14.86 12.37 6.38
C GLU A 87 14.16 13.74 6.28
N ARG A 88 12.95 13.78 5.71
CA ARG A 88 12.14 15.00 5.56
C ARG A 88 11.41 15.33 6.87
N ALA A 89 11.68 16.52 7.41
CA ALA A 89 11.02 17.00 8.63
C ALA A 89 9.49 17.01 8.49
N ALA A 90 8.97 17.39 7.32
CA ALA A 90 7.54 17.45 7.07
C ALA A 90 6.85 16.07 7.09
N TYR A 91 7.53 15.00 6.66
CA TYR A 91 7.00 13.64 6.82
C TYR A 91 7.02 13.22 8.30
N ARG A 92 8.12 13.50 9.02
CA ARG A 92 8.25 13.16 10.44
C ARG A 92 7.25 13.91 11.33
N ALA A 93 6.81 15.10 10.94
CA ALA A 93 5.79 15.87 11.67
C ALA A 93 4.45 15.11 11.77
N ASN A 94 4.18 14.20 10.84
CA ASN A 94 2.98 13.37 10.83
C ASN A 94 1.68 14.20 10.85
N ASP A 95 1.61 15.26 10.07
CA ASP A 95 0.38 16.03 9.89
C ASP A 95 -0.54 15.39 8.83
N SER A 96 -1.65 16.06 8.52
CA SER A 96 -2.60 15.64 7.49
C SER A 96 -1.98 15.52 6.08
N ASP A 97 -0.82 16.12 5.85
CA ASP A 97 -0.09 16.12 4.58
C ASP A 97 1.09 15.16 4.56
N ARG A 98 1.30 14.32 5.59
CA ARG A 98 2.32 13.23 5.59
C ARG A 98 2.30 12.43 4.28
N CYS A 99 1.11 12.10 3.78
CA CYS A 99 0.95 11.34 2.53
C CYS A 99 1.41 12.13 1.29
N PHE A 100 1.33 13.46 1.28
CA PHE A 100 1.94 14.32 0.26
C PHE A 100 3.45 14.11 0.27
N HIS A 101 4.10 14.29 1.42
CA HIS A 101 5.56 14.22 1.53
C HIS A 101 6.11 12.82 1.22
N CYS A 102 5.40 11.78 1.65
CA CYS A 102 5.70 10.40 1.30
C CYS A 102 5.66 10.17 -0.22
N LYS A 103 4.64 10.73 -0.88
CA LYS A 103 4.45 10.54 -2.31
C LYS A 103 5.39 11.42 -3.14
N ALA A 104 5.66 12.64 -2.70
CA ALA A 104 6.65 13.51 -3.31
C ALA A 104 8.03 12.81 -3.34
N GLU A 105 8.46 12.24 -2.22
CA GLU A 105 9.70 11.45 -2.15
C GLU A 105 9.71 10.28 -3.15
N LEU A 106 8.60 9.52 -3.23
CA LEU A 106 8.48 8.44 -4.22
C LEU A 106 8.69 8.96 -5.64
N MET A 107 8.09 10.10 -5.97
CA MET A 107 8.22 10.70 -7.31
C MET A 107 9.63 11.26 -7.54
N ASP A 108 10.26 11.84 -6.52
CA ASP A 108 11.64 12.35 -6.59
C ASP A 108 12.64 11.21 -6.90
N VAL A 109 12.42 10.01 -6.34
CA VAL A 109 13.26 8.83 -6.57
C VAL A 109 12.93 8.11 -7.88
N VAL A 110 11.64 7.94 -8.20
CA VAL A 110 11.20 7.13 -9.35
C VAL A 110 11.18 7.94 -10.65
N GLY A 111 10.97 9.26 -10.57
CA GLY A 111 10.92 10.16 -11.72
C GLY A 111 12.17 10.10 -12.60
N PRO A 112 13.40 10.21 -12.05
CA PRO A 112 14.63 10.07 -12.83
C PRO A 112 14.77 8.71 -13.51
N LEU A 113 14.32 7.63 -12.86
CA LEU A 113 14.31 6.29 -13.43
C LEU A 113 13.32 6.20 -14.61
N ALA A 114 12.11 6.73 -14.46
CA ALA A 114 11.13 6.79 -15.53
C ALA A 114 11.63 7.63 -16.71
N ALA A 115 12.22 8.80 -16.46
CA ALA A 115 12.79 9.67 -17.48
C ALA A 115 13.92 8.98 -18.27
N ALA A 116 14.82 8.27 -17.59
CA ALA A 116 15.90 7.52 -18.24
C ALA A 116 15.39 6.39 -19.16
N GLU A 117 14.20 5.85 -18.89
CA GLU A 117 13.56 4.81 -19.69
C GLU A 117 12.65 5.34 -20.80
N GLY A 118 12.45 6.67 -20.86
CA GLY A 118 11.44 7.30 -21.71
C GLY A 118 10.02 6.87 -21.33
N ALA A 119 9.78 6.70 -20.02
CA ALA A 119 8.54 6.19 -19.45
C ALA A 119 7.86 7.26 -18.56
N VAL A 120 6.57 7.06 -18.31
CA VAL A 120 5.80 7.85 -17.33
C VAL A 120 5.55 7.03 -16.05
N VAL A 121 5.50 7.70 -14.89
CA VAL A 121 5.17 7.03 -13.63
C VAL A 121 3.66 6.81 -13.54
N ALA A 122 3.22 5.55 -13.42
CA ALA A 122 1.83 5.18 -13.31
C ALA A 122 1.51 4.66 -11.89
N LEU A 123 0.41 5.14 -11.31
CA LEU A 123 -0.03 4.75 -9.97
C LEU A 123 -1.41 4.09 -10.02
N GLY A 124 -1.60 3.05 -9.21
CA GLY A 124 -2.85 2.30 -9.08
C GLY A 124 -3.92 3.02 -8.26
N VAL A 125 -4.22 4.28 -8.61
CA VAL A 125 -5.33 5.07 -8.03
C VAL A 125 -6.57 4.75 -8.85
N ASN A 126 -7.69 4.38 -8.21
CA ASN A 126 -8.98 4.08 -8.85
C ASN A 126 -10.04 5.17 -8.54
N LEU A 127 -11.26 5.05 -9.09
CA LEU A 127 -12.31 6.04 -8.90
C LEU A 127 -12.74 6.24 -7.44
N ASP A 128 -12.78 5.17 -6.63
CA ASP A 128 -13.14 5.25 -5.21
C ASP A 128 -12.09 5.99 -4.37
N ASP A 129 -10.88 6.18 -4.92
CA ASP A 129 -9.83 6.96 -4.30
C ASP A 129 -9.95 8.47 -4.58
N LEU A 130 -10.85 8.90 -5.47
CA LEU A 130 -11.08 10.31 -5.77
C LEU A 130 -11.99 10.91 -4.69
N GLY A 131 -11.41 11.66 -3.74
CA GLY A 131 -12.14 12.31 -2.65
C GLY A 131 -11.52 13.65 -2.28
N GLU A 132 -12.15 14.39 -1.35
CA GLU A 132 -11.84 15.81 -1.11
C GLU A 132 -10.40 16.08 -0.61
N HIS A 133 -9.82 15.21 0.24
CA HIS A 133 -8.44 15.38 0.73
C HIS A 133 -7.55 14.20 0.33
N ARG A 134 -6.81 14.35 -0.78
CA ARG A 134 -5.88 13.33 -1.30
C ARG A 134 -4.47 13.90 -1.54
N PRO A 135 -3.78 14.33 -0.47
CA PRO A 135 -2.46 14.99 -0.56
C PRO A 135 -1.41 14.16 -1.34
N GLY A 136 -1.42 12.83 -1.17
CA GLY A 136 -0.54 11.96 -1.94
C GLY A 136 -0.81 12.02 -3.45
N GLN A 137 -2.07 11.93 -3.89
CA GLN A 137 -2.40 11.98 -5.31
C GLN A 137 -2.02 13.34 -5.93
N LYS A 138 -2.22 14.43 -5.19
CA LYS A 138 -1.77 15.77 -5.58
C LYS A 138 -0.26 15.81 -5.85
N ALA A 139 0.55 15.33 -4.91
CA ALA A 139 2.01 15.26 -5.10
C ALA A 139 2.41 14.43 -6.33
N ALA A 140 1.73 13.30 -6.57
CA ALA A 140 1.98 12.48 -7.74
C ALA A 140 1.65 13.23 -9.05
N GLN A 141 0.50 13.89 -9.12
CA GLN A 141 0.07 14.67 -10.30
C GLN A 141 1.01 15.84 -10.57
N GLU A 142 1.41 16.58 -9.54
CA GLU A 142 2.35 17.71 -9.65
C GLU A 142 3.71 17.26 -10.21
N ALA A 143 4.13 16.04 -9.92
CA ALA A 143 5.35 15.44 -10.44
C ALA A 143 5.15 14.64 -11.75
N GLY A 144 3.99 14.77 -12.42
CA GLY A 144 3.72 14.15 -13.72
C GLY A 144 3.30 12.67 -13.66
N GLY A 145 2.93 12.17 -12.48
CA GLY A 145 2.37 10.84 -12.31
C GLY A 145 0.96 10.73 -12.90
N VAL A 146 0.66 9.58 -13.50
CA VAL A 146 -0.63 9.30 -14.15
C VAL A 146 -1.43 8.22 -13.42
N PHE A 147 -2.75 8.23 -13.59
CA PHE A 147 -3.69 7.31 -12.95
C PHE A 147 -4.51 6.51 -13.99
N PRO A 148 -3.93 5.49 -14.64
CA PRO A 148 -4.60 4.79 -15.74
C PRO A 148 -5.93 4.14 -15.36
N LEU A 149 -6.08 3.69 -14.11
CA LEU A 149 -7.32 3.09 -13.64
C LEU A 149 -8.45 4.11 -13.54
N VAL A 150 -8.16 5.37 -13.17
CA VAL A 150 -9.13 6.47 -13.19
C VAL A 150 -9.55 6.79 -14.63
N VAL A 151 -8.60 6.85 -15.56
CA VAL A 151 -8.88 7.12 -16.99
C VAL A 151 -9.79 6.05 -17.59
N ALA A 152 -9.61 4.79 -17.20
CA ALA A 152 -10.44 3.66 -17.62
C ALA A 152 -11.67 3.42 -16.72
N GLU A 153 -11.99 4.36 -15.83
CA GLU A 153 -13.17 4.34 -14.95
C GLU A 153 -13.29 3.10 -14.04
N PHE A 154 -12.16 2.53 -13.63
CA PHE A 154 -12.15 1.41 -12.69
C PHE A 154 -12.55 1.88 -11.29
N THR A 155 -13.55 1.23 -10.72
CA THR A 155 -13.79 1.23 -9.28
C THR A 155 -12.94 0.15 -8.61
N LYS A 156 -12.85 0.19 -7.29
CA LYS A 156 -12.21 -0.86 -6.50
C LYS A 156 -12.89 -2.21 -6.67
N ALA A 157 -14.21 -2.24 -6.85
CA ALA A 157 -14.94 -3.47 -7.13
C ALA A 157 -14.53 -4.07 -8.49
N ASP A 158 -14.45 -3.22 -9.52
CA ASP A 158 -13.98 -3.63 -10.85
C ASP A 158 -12.56 -4.21 -10.79
N VAL A 159 -11.63 -3.55 -10.08
CA VAL A 159 -10.26 -4.04 -9.91
C VAL A 159 -10.26 -5.44 -9.33
N ARG A 160 -11.06 -5.71 -8.30
CA ARG A 160 -11.13 -7.03 -7.65
C ARG A 160 -11.72 -8.09 -8.56
N ASP A 161 -12.83 -7.80 -9.23
CA ASP A 161 -13.53 -8.74 -10.10
C ASP A 161 -12.70 -9.09 -11.32
N VAL A 162 -12.10 -8.07 -11.98
CA VAL A 162 -11.21 -8.28 -13.12
C VAL A 162 -9.93 -8.99 -12.68
N SER A 163 -9.32 -8.60 -11.55
CA SER A 163 -8.15 -9.33 -11.00
C SER A 163 -8.44 -10.80 -10.77
N ARG A 164 -9.61 -11.13 -10.20
CA ARG A 164 -10.05 -12.50 -9.97
C ARG A 164 -10.24 -13.25 -11.28
N HIS A 165 -10.85 -12.62 -12.29
CA HIS A 165 -10.99 -13.21 -13.62
C HIS A 165 -9.63 -13.48 -14.29
N LEU A 166 -8.67 -12.57 -14.10
CA LEU A 166 -7.31 -12.66 -14.62
C LEU A 166 -6.39 -13.62 -13.84
N GLY A 167 -6.91 -14.28 -12.79
CA GLY A 167 -6.20 -15.23 -11.96
C GLY A 167 -5.19 -14.59 -10.98
N LEU A 168 -5.29 -13.29 -10.72
CA LEU A 168 -4.35 -12.59 -9.84
C LEU A 168 -4.67 -12.90 -8.37
N ARG A 169 -3.75 -13.54 -7.64
CA ARG A 169 -3.93 -13.89 -6.23
C ARG A 169 -4.07 -12.70 -5.27
N THR A 170 -3.81 -11.49 -5.75
CA THR A 170 -3.93 -10.25 -4.97
C THR A 170 -5.34 -9.66 -5.00
N TRP A 171 -6.30 -10.28 -5.70
CA TRP A 171 -7.65 -9.73 -5.90
C TRP A 171 -8.38 -9.41 -4.59
N ASP A 172 -8.15 -10.17 -3.53
CA ASP A 172 -8.73 -9.96 -2.19
C ASP A 172 -7.71 -9.39 -1.18
N LYS A 173 -6.46 -9.12 -1.59
CA LYS A 173 -5.44 -8.55 -0.69
C LYS A 173 -5.93 -7.17 -0.22
N PRO A 174 -5.96 -6.90 1.10
CA PRO A 174 -6.39 -5.62 1.62
C PRO A 174 -5.44 -4.50 1.16
N ALA A 175 -5.94 -3.26 1.19
CA ALA A 175 -5.12 -2.10 0.87
C ALA A 175 -3.94 -1.99 1.84
N MET A 176 -2.74 -1.88 1.28
CA MET A 176 -1.52 -1.75 2.05
C MET A 176 -1.35 -0.30 2.52
N ALA A 177 -1.50 -0.10 3.83
CA ALA A 177 -1.20 1.17 4.47
C ALA A 177 0.21 1.12 5.08
N CYS A 178 0.98 2.20 4.97
CA CYS A 178 2.29 2.32 5.59
C CYS A 178 2.22 2.20 7.11
N LEU A 179 3.33 1.84 7.75
CA LEU A 179 3.42 1.76 9.22
C LEU A 179 3.12 3.10 9.90
N ALA A 180 3.46 4.23 9.27
CA ALA A 180 3.14 5.56 9.80
C ALA A 180 1.62 5.77 9.94
N SER A 181 0.79 5.02 9.20
CA SER A 181 -0.65 5.03 9.39
C SER A 181 -1.09 4.42 10.72
N ARG A 182 -0.20 3.91 11.58
CA ARG A 182 -0.53 3.42 12.93
C ARG A 182 -0.35 4.49 14.00
N ILE A 183 0.20 5.64 13.60
CA ILE A 183 0.57 6.74 14.49
C ILE A 183 -0.46 7.87 14.29
N PRO A 184 -1.13 8.34 15.35
CA PRO A 184 -2.06 9.47 15.28
C PRO A 184 -1.39 10.71 14.68
N TYR A 185 -2.16 11.50 13.92
CA TYR A 185 -1.63 12.76 13.40
C TYR A 185 -1.15 13.68 14.52
N GLY A 186 -0.10 14.44 14.26
CA GLY A 186 0.59 15.30 15.23
C GLY A 186 1.62 14.57 16.10
N THR A 187 1.58 13.24 16.19
CA THR A 187 2.63 12.46 16.85
C THR A 187 3.77 12.17 15.88
N ALA A 188 4.98 12.63 16.21
CA ALA A 188 6.13 12.54 15.32
C ALA A 188 6.47 11.09 14.93
N VAL A 189 6.68 10.85 13.63
CA VAL A 189 7.16 9.57 13.12
C VAL A 189 8.67 9.44 13.31
N SER A 190 9.11 8.30 13.84
CA SER A 190 10.53 7.98 14.00
C SER A 190 10.81 6.53 13.61
N VAL A 191 12.04 6.24 13.17
CA VAL A 191 12.45 4.87 12.82
C VAL A 191 12.31 3.89 13.99
N PRO A 192 12.69 4.24 15.24
CA PRO A 192 12.45 3.37 16.39
C PRO A 192 10.97 3.04 16.58
N LEU A 193 10.07 4.04 16.46
CA LEU A 193 8.64 3.82 16.61
C LEU A 193 8.06 2.93 15.50
N LEU A 194 8.44 3.15 14.24
CA LEU A 194 8.04 2.30 13.12
C LEU A 194 8.54 0.85 13.32
N THR A 195 9.77 0.70 13.81
CA THR A 195 10.35 -0.62 14.14
C THR A 195 9.57 -1.33 15.25
N THR A 196 9.19 -0.61 16.32
CA THR A 196 8.35 -1.15 17.39
C THR A 196 7.00 -1.63 16.87
N LEU A 197 6.35 -0.81 16.04
CA LEU A 197 5.08 -1.14 15.41
C LEU A 197 5.18 -2.38 14.53
N ASP A 198 6.19 -2.42 13.65
CA ASP A 198 6.41 -3.53 12.73
C ASP A 198 6.65 -4.85 13.49
N ARG A 199 7.53 -4.83 14.50
CA ARG A 199 7.81 -6.01 15.33
C ARG A 199 6.59 -6.47 16.12
N ALA A 200 5.77 -5.54 16.60
CA ALA A 200 4.54 -5.87 17.30
C ALA A 200 3.53 -6.53 16.36
N GLU A 201 3.33 -5.98 15.15
CA GLU A 201 2.45 -6.59 14.15
C GLU A 201 2.97 -7.97 13.72
N ALA A 202 4.28 -8.11 13.48
CA ALA A 202 4.92 -9.39 13.14
C ALA A 202 4.78 -10.45 14.25
N ALA A 203 4.88 -10.04 15.52
CA ALA A 203 4.68 -10.95 16.64
C ALA A 203 3.24 -11.48 16.72
N LEU A 204 2.26 -10.62 16.47
CA LEU A 204 0.85 -11.03 16.41
C LEU A 204 0.55 -11.90 15.19
N ARG A 205 1.19 -11.65 14.04
CA ARG A 205 1.10 -12.52 12.85
C ARG A 205 1.58 -13.94 13.14
N ARG A 206 2.67 -14.09 13.90
CA ARG A 206 3.15 -15.42 14.36
C ARG A 206 2.18 -16.14 15.28
N LEU A 207 1.26 -15.43 15.95
CA LEU A 207 0.17 -16.02 16.73
C LEU A 207 -1.05 -16.39 15.88
N GLY A 208 -1.00 -16.17 14.56
CA GLY A 208 -2.03 -16.56 13.60
C GLY A 208 -2.97 -15.44 13.17
N PHE A 209 -2.81 -14.20 13.67
CA PHE A 209 -3.62 -13.06 13.24
C PHE A 209 -3.10 -12.52 11.91
N ARG A 210 -3.85 -12.69 10.83
CA ARG A 210 -3.37 -12.31 9.48
C ARG A 210 -3.67 -10.87 9.12
N GLN A 211 -4.87 -10.39 9.46
CA GLN A 211 -5.27 -9.01 9.27
C GLN A 211 -5.29 -8.34 10.63
N LEU A 212 -4.39 -7.38 10.86
CA LEU A 212 -4.34 -6.64 12.11
C LEU A 212 -3.63 -5.30 11.93
N ARG A 213 -3.85 -4.40 12.89
CA ARG A 213 -3.01 -3.22 13.12
C ARG A 213 -2.70 -3.07 14.60
N VAL A 214 -1.49 -2.60 14.90
CA VAL A 214 -1.13 -2.11 16.23
C VAL A 214 -1.11 -0.59 16.15
N ARG A 215 -2.07 0.11 16.77
CA ARG A 215 -2.06 1.58 16.85
C ARG A 215 -1.24 2.04 18.04
N HIS A 216 -0.46 3.09 17.84
CA HIS A 216 0.37 3.68 18.87
C HIS A 216 -0.35 4.85 19.56
N TYR A 217 -0.44 4.79 20.89
CA TYR A 217 -0.87 5.88 21.74
C TYR A 217 0.09 5.96 22.93
N ASP A 218 1.21 6.65 22.76
CA ASP A 218 2.30 6.74 23.74
C ASP A 218 2.75 5.35 24.23
N ASP A 219 2.50 5.00 25.49
CA ASP A 219 2.86 3.72 26.08
C ASP A 219 1.81 2.61 25.87
N THR A 220 0.75 2.90 25.10
CA THR A 220 -0.37 2.02 24.83
C THR A 220 -0.39 1.55 23.37
N ALA A 221 -0.47 0.23 23.20
CA ALA A 221 -0.77 -0.42 21.93
C ALA A 221 -2.27 -0.75 21.86
N ARG A 222 -2.99 -0.16 20.91
CA ARG A 222 -4.39 -0.53 20.63
C ARG A 222 -4.44 -1.47 19.42
N LEU A 223 -4.89 -2.70 19.65
CA LEU A 223 -4.99 -3.73 18.63
C LEU A 223 -6.29 -3.59 17.85
N GLU A 224 -6.21 -3.60 16.53
CA GLU A 224 -7.35 -3.69 15.62
C GLU A 224 -7.24 -5.02 14.85
N VAL A 225 -8.25 -5.87 14.97
CA VAL A 225 -8.40 -7.14 14.22
C VAL A 225 -9.81 -7.22 13.64
N PRO A 226 -10.07 -8.04 12.60
CA PRO A 226 -11.44 -8.32 12.15
C PRO A 226 -12.35 -8.72 13.33
N LEU A 227 -13.64 -8.40 13.25
CA LEU A 227 -14.58 -8.64 14.36
C LEU A 227 -14.64 -10.13 14.73
N GLU A 228 -14.54 -11.00 13.73
CA GLU A 228 -14.47 -12.45 13.88
C GLU A 228 -13.24 -12.94 14.66
N ASP A 229 -12.15 -12.16 14.69
CA ASP A 229 -10.90 -12.51 15.36
C ASP A 229 -10.87 -12.02 16.83
N LEU A 230 -11.80 -11.18 17.27
CA LEU A 230 -11.82 -10.62 18.64
C LEU A 230 -11.83 -11.71 19.71
N ALA A 231 -12.67 -12.75 19.53
CA ALA A 231 -12.74 -13.88 20.46
C ALA A 231 -11.41 -14.65 20.52
N ALA A 232 -10.72 -14.79 19.40
CA ALA A 232 -9.42 -15.46 19.34
C ALA A 232 -8.32 -14.65 20.04
N VAL A 233 -8.34 -13.31 19.95
CA VAL A 233 -7.44 -12.43 20.72
C VAL A 233 -7.65 -12.65 22.23
N LEU A 234 -8.90 -12.64 22.70
CA LEU A 234 -9.22 -12.83 24.12
C LEU A 234 -8.84 -14.22 24.64
N ALA A 235 -9.07 -15.26 23.84
CA ALA A 235 -8.67 -16.62 24.17
C ALA A 235 -7.15 -16.78 24.32
N ARG A 236 -6.36 -15.99 23.57
CA ARG A 236 -4.89 -16.01 23.56
C ARG A 236 -4.28 -14.79 24.26
N ARG A 237 -5.04 -14.12 25.14
CA ARG A 237 -4.69 -12.80 25.71
C ARG A 237 -3.29 -12.74 26.34
N GLU A 238 -2.85 -13.79 27.02
CA GLU A 238 -1.54 -13.80 27.69
C GLU A 238 -0.40 -13.80 26.68
N ALA A 239 -0.49 -14.63 25.64
CA ALA A 239 0.48 -14.65 24.55
C ALA A 239 0.49 -13.32 23.77
N VAL A 240 -0.68 -12.74 23.51
CA VAL A 240 -0.84 -11.43 22.86
C VAL A 240 -0.18 -10.33 23.69
N VAL A 241 -0.49 -10.25 24.99
CA VAL A 241 0.08 -9.24 25.90
C VAL A 241 1.59 -9.38 25.97
N THR A 242 2.11 -10.60 26.16
CA THR A 242 3.56 -10.85 26.19
C THR A 242 4.25 -10.43 24.89
N ALA A 243 3.68 -10.80 23.74
CA ALA A 243 4.23 -10.49 22.43
C ALA A 243 4.36 -8.97 22.18
N VAL A 244 3.33 -8.20 22.54
CA VAL A 244 3.28 -6.75 22.32
C VAL A 244 4.11 -5.99 23.36
N LYS A 245 4.03 -6.37 24.64
CA LYS A 245 4.85 -5.74 25.70
C LYS A 245 6.34 -5.95 25.51
N ALA A 246 6.74 -7.08 24.93
CA ALA A 246 8.13 -7.33 24.57
C ALA A 246 8.70 -6.31 23.54
N GLN A 247 7.84 -5.54 22.87
CA GLN A 247 8.25 -4.47 21.94
C GLN A 247 8.31 -3.08 22.60
N GLY A 248 8.08 -2.97 23.91
CA GLY A 248 8.23 -1.74 24.69
C GLY A 248 6.91 -1.05 25.09
N TYR A 249 5.75 -1.62 24.77
CA TYR A 249 4.47 -1.10 25.24
C TYR A 249 4.19 -1.45 26.70
N ARG A 250 3.62 -0.51 27.45
CA ARG A 250 3.18 -0.72 28.84
C ARG A 250 1.78 -1.30 28.91
N TYR A 251 0.89 -0.84 28.04
CA TYR A 251 -0.50 -1.27 27.97
C TYR A 251 -0.84 -1.86 26.61
N VAL A 252 -1.69 -2.87 26.60
CA VAL A 252 -2.21 -3.52 25.40
C VAL A 252 -3.73 -3.52 25.51
N THR A 253 -4.39 -2.87 24.57
CA THR A 253 -5.85 -2.75 24.50
C THR A 253 -6.35 -3.34 23.20
N LEU A 254 -7.63 -3.71 23.17
CA LEU A 254 -8.31 -4.23 21.99
C LEU A 254 -9.39 -3.23 21.58
N ASP A 255 -9.38 -2.81 20.33
CA ASP A 255 -10.43 -1.97 19.76
C ASP A 255 -11.68 -2.83 19.54
N LEU A 256 -12.76 -2.50 20.25
CA LEU A 256 -14.02 -3.25 20.17
C LEU A 256 -14.77 -3.00 18.86
N GLU A 257 -14.44 -1.93 18.14
CA GLU A 257 -14.97 -1.67 16.80
C GLU A 257 -14.21 -2.46 15.72
N GLY A 258 -13.12 -3.13 16.10
CA GLY A 258 -12.32 -3.98 15.23
C GLY A 258 -11.53 -3.23 14.15
N PHE A 259 -11.09 -3.98 13.15
CA PHE A 259 -10.31 -3.46 12.02
C PHE A 259 -11.21 -2.70 11.05
N ARG A 260 -10.87 -1.42 10.81
CA ARG A 260 -11.53 -0.58 9.80
C ARG A 260 -10.51 0.11 8.91
N SER A 261 -10.85 0.29 7.63
CA SER A 261 -10.06 1.14 6.75
C SER A 261 -10.25 2.61 7.16
N GLY A 262 -9.17 3.39 7.30
CA GLY A 262 -9.25 4.83 7.60
C GLY A 262 -9.43 5.26 9.06
N ASN A 263 -9.37 4.35 10.05
CA ASN A 263 -9.73 4.58 11.47
C ASN A 263 -8.83 5.54 12.31
N LEU A 264 -8.01 6.40 11.71
CA LEU A 264 -7.25 7.43 12.46
C LEU A 264 -7.77 8.85 12.25
N ASN A 265 -8.73 9.01 11.35
CA ASN A 265 -9.39 10.28 11.13
C ASN A 265 -10.67 10.23 11.96
N GLY A 266 -10.58 10.72 13.20
CA GLY A 266 -11.76 10.99 14.02
C GLY A 266 -12.72 11.93 13.33
#